data_AF-A0A959XCI2-F1
#
_entry.id   AF-A0A959XCI2-F1
#
_cell.length_a   1.000
_cell.length_b   1.000
_cell.length_c   1.000
_cell.angle_alpha   90.00
_cell.angle_beta   90.00
_cell.angle_gamma   90.00
#
_symmetry.space_group_name_H-M   'P 1'
#
loop_
_entity.id
_entity.type
_entity.pdbx_description
1 polymer ?
#
loop_
_entity_poly.entity_id
_entity_poly.type
_entity_poly.pdbx_seq_one_letter_code
_entity_poly.pdbx_strand_id
1 'polypeptide(L)'
;AVSRAAHVSYAEIVASVASLSAGPGTRQNIDEFTQTTAKGVEHIGGAEKGKAIIILNPAEPPMIMRDTIFCAVSPDSDQDAISESVHKMVEGVRHYVPGYRLLQEPQFDGPSDATHGQLKVSIFIEVEGAGDFLPPY
;
A
#
# COMPACT_ATOMS: atom_id res chain seq x y z
N ALA A 1 7.23 -3.25 -5.91
CA ALA A 1 8.54 -3.37 -5.24
C ALA A 1 8.83 -4.83 -4.90
N VAL A 2 8.00 -5.45 -4.07
CA VAL A 2 8.14 -6.87 -3.67
C VAL A 2 8.22 -7.83 -4.86
N SER A 3 7.35 -7.68 -5.87
CA SER A 3 7.31 -8.49 -7.09
C SER A 3 8.59 -8.48 -7.94
N ARG A 4 9.51 -7.54 -7.70
CA ARG A 4 10.83 -7.50 -8.36
C ARG A 4 11.86 -8.40 -7.67
N ALA A 5 11.61 -8.77 -6.41
CA ALA A 5 12.51 -9.57 -5.58
C ALA A 5 11.95 -10.97 -5.29
N ALA A 6 10.63 -11.15 -5.32
CA ALA A 6 9.96 -12.43 -5.09
C ALA A 6 8.67 -12.55 -5.89
N HIS A 7 8.23 -13.79 -6.15
CA HIS A 7 6.91 -14.05 -6.73
C HIS A 7 5.80 -13.71 -5.72
N VAL A 8 4.78 -12.97 -6.16
CA VAL A 8 3.68 -12.49 -5.30
C VAL A 8 2.37 -13.15 -5.72
N SER A 9 1.91 -14.14 -4.96
CA SER A 9 0.65 -14.85 -5.24
C SER A 9 -0.59 -14.03 -4.91
N TYR A 10 -0.47 -13.13 -3.94
CA TYR A 10 -1.55 -12.23 -3.54
C TYR A 10 -0.99 -10.92 -3.01
N ALA A 11 -1.64 -9.81 -3.37
CA ALA A 11 -1.37 -8.52 -2.75
C ALA A 11 -2.66 -7.76 -2.44
N GLU A 12 -2.68 -7.10 -1.29
CA GLU A 12 -3.79 -6.28 -0.81
C GLU A 12 -3.29 -4.90 -0.40
N ILE A 13 -4.01 -3.85 -0.79
CA ILE A 13 -3.80 -2.50 -0.28
C ILE A 13 -5.00 -2.01 0.53
N VAL A 14 -4.73 -1.39 1.67
CA VAL A 14 -5.71 -0.70 2.51
C VAL A 14 -5.35 0.78 2.55
N ALA A 15 -6.09 1.58 1.80
CA ALA A 15 -5.96 3.04 1.77
C ALA A 15 -6.87 3.65 2.83
N SER A 16 -6.31 4.42 3.75
CA SER A 16 -7.04 5.17 4.77
C SER A 16 -6.82 6.66 4.56
N VAL A 17 -7.90 7.39 4.29
CA VAL A 17 -7.86 8.82 3.97
C VAL A 17 -8.81 9.61 4.86
N ALA A 18 -8.50 10.88 5.08
CA ALA A 18 -9.42 11.80 5.73
C ALA A 18 -10.74 11.91 4.94
N SER A 19 -11.88 11.86 5.63
CA SER A 19 -13.18 12.00 4.98
C SER A 19 -13.34 13.33 4.22
N LEU A 20 -12.64 14.38 4.67
CA LEU A 20 -12.66 15.70 4.05
C LEU A 20 -11.88 15.76 2.73
N SER A 21 -10.89 14.88 2.49
CA SER A 21 -10.17 14.83 1.22
C SER A 21 -10.91 14.02 0.15
N ALA A 22 -11.87 13.18 0.55
CA ALA A 22 -12.73 12.44 -0.37
C ALA A 22 -13.95 13.26 -0.83
N GLY A 23 -13.82 13.92 -1.99
CA GLY A 23 -14.89 14.67 -2.64
C GLY A 23 -16.04 13.79 -3.20
N PRO A 24 -17.10 14.41 -3.76
CA PRO A 24 -18.26 13.68 -4.30
C PRO A 24 -17.91 12.64 -5.36
N GLY A 25 -16.94 12.95 -6.24
CA GLY A 25 -16.47 12.02 -7.26
C GLY A 25 -15.91 10.71 -6.68
N THR A 26 -15.03 10.79 -5.69
CA THR A 26 -14.49 9.62 -5.00
C THR A 26 -15.59 8.81 -4.32
N ARG A 27 -16.56 9.49 -3.70
CA ARG A 27 -17.66 8.84 -2.96
C ARG A 27 -18.65 8.12 -3.87
N GLN A 28 -18.92 8.69 -5.04
CA GLN A 28 -19.84 8.12 -6.02
C GLN A 28 -19.23 6.94 -6.81
N ASN A 29 -17.90 6.80 -6.80
CA ASN A 29 -17.17 5.78 -7.58
C ASN A 29 -16.31 4.86 -6.68
N ILE A 30 -16.80 4.54 -5.47
CA ILE A 30 -16.03 3.78 -4.48
C ILE A 30 -15.79 2.34 -4.93
N ASP A 31 -16.74 1.75 -5.63
CA ASP A 31 -16.61 0.40 -6.19
C ASP A 31 -15.54 0.38 -7.27
N GLU A 32 -15.56 1.36 -8.18
CA GLU A 32 -14.57 1.53 -9.24
C GLU A 32 -13.17 1.73 -8.67
N PHE A 33 -13.03 2.45 -7.56
CA PHE A 33 -11.75 2.57 -6.85
C PHE A 33 -11.20 1.20 -6.46
N THR A 34 -12.02 0.37 -5.79
CA THR A 34 -11.56 -0.95 -5.32
C THR A 34 -11.22 -1.88 -6.50
N GLN A 35 -12.06 -1.92 -7.53
CA GLN A 35 -11.87 -2.81 -8.68
C GLN A 35 -10.69 -2.39 -9.55
N THR A 36 -10.57 -1.09 -9.83
CA THR A 36 -9.49 -0.56 -10.68
C THR A 36 -8.15 -0.65 -9.97
N THR A 37 -8.11 -0.36 -8.67
CA THR A 37 -6.88 -0.48 -7.88
C THR A 37 -6.43 -1.93 -7.77
N ALA A 38 -7.35 -2.87 -7.51
CA ALA A 38 -7.02 -4.30 -7.49
C ALA A 38 -6.42 -4.77 -8.83
N LYS A 39 -7.00 -4.36 -9.97
CA LYS A 39 -6.44 -4.65 -11.30
C LYS A 39 -5.08 -3.99 -11.53
N GLY A 40 -4.87 -2.79 -10.99
CA GLY A 40 -3.56 -2.12 -11.01
C GLY A 40 -2.51 -2.91 -10.22
N VAL A 41 -2.88 -3.43 -9.04
CA VAL A 41 -2.02 -4.32 -8.23
C VAL A 41 -1.63 -5.59 -9.01
N GLU A 42 -2.55 -6.14 -9.80
CA GLU A 42 -2.27 -7.31 -10.65
C GLU A 42 -1.38 -6.95 -11.86
N HIS A 43 -1.88 -6.07 -12.73
CA HIS A 43 -1.26 -5.82 -14.04
C HIS A 43 0.01 -4.96 -13.97
N ILE A 44 0.08 -4.02 -13.02
CA ILE A 44 1.22 -3.11 -12.87
C ILE A 44 2.09 -3.56 -11.69
N GLY A 45 1.45 -3.95 -10.58
CA GLY A 45 2.13 -4.42 -9.38
C GLY A 45 2.75 -5.81 -9.54
N GLY A 46 2.21 -6.65 -10.43
CA GLY A 46 2.74 -7.99 -10.73
C GLY A 46 2.33 -9.07 -9.72
N ALA A 47 1.27 -8.85 -8.93
CA ALA A 47 0.67 -9.90 -8.12
C ALA A 47 -0.26 -10.76 -8.98
N GLU A 48 -0.36 -12.07 -8.69
CA GLU A 48 -1.33 -12.93 -9.40
C GLU A 48 -2.79 -12.55 -9.09
N LYS A 49 -3.04 -12.10 -7.85
CA LYS A 49 -4.35 -11.66 -7.39
C LYS A 49 -4.23 -10.41 -6.55
N GLY A 50 -5.04 -9.40 -6.88
CA GLY A 50 -5.08 -8.11 -6.21
C GLY A 50 -6.35 -7.92 -5.39
N LYS A 51 -6.24 -7.14 -4.32
CA LYS A 51 -7.38 -6.57 -3.60
C LYS A 51 -7.07 -5.14 -3.17
N ALA A 52 -8.10 -4.30 -3.14
CA ALA A 52 -8.00 -2.96 -2.62
C ALA A 52 -9.18 -2.66 -1.69
N ILE A 53 -8.88 -1.99 -0.58
CA ILE A 53 -9.84 -1.48 0.40
C ILE A 53 -9.58 0.01 0.56
N ILE A 54 -10.65 0.80 0.65
CA ILE A 54 -10.58 2.21 0.99
C ILE A 54 -11.43 2.49 2.23
N ILE A 55 -10.86 3.22 3.18
CA ILE A 55 -11.49 3.64 4.44
C ILE A 55 -11.49 5.17 4.50
N LEU A 56 -12.68 5.73 4.72
CA LEU A 56 -12.85 7.17 4.95
C LEU A 56 -12.99 7.43 6.45
N ASN A 57 -12.04 8.17 7.03
CA ASN A 57 -12.00 8.43 8.47
C ASN A 57 -12.37 9.90 8.79
N PRO A 58 -13.40 10.18 9.60
CA PRO A 58 -13.85 11.53 9.92
C PRO A 58 -13.15 12.15 11.14
N ALA A 59 -12.00 11.64 11.59
CA ALA A 59 -11.27 12.16 12.75
C ALA A 59 -10.91 13.66 12.62
N GLU A 60 -10.86 14.34 13.76
CA GLU A 60 -10.36 15.71 13.91
C GLU A 60 -9.19 15.75 14.92
N PRO A 61 -8.01 16.29 14.55
CA PRO A 61 -7.66 16.84 13.23
C PRO A 61 -7.67 15.77 12.12
N PRO A 62 -7.91 16.15 10.85
CA PRO A 62 -7.89 15.21 9.73
C PRO A 62 -6.59 14.41 9.68
N MET A 63 -6.71 13.10 9.51
CA MET A 63 -5.55 12.21 9.46
C MET A 63 -4.78 12.37 8.14
N ILE A 64 -3.45 12.27 8.20
CA ILE A 64 -2.62 12.09 6.99
C ILE A 64 -2.99 10.75 6.33
N MET A 65 -3.04 10.74 4.99
CA MET A 65 -3.20 9.52 4.22
C MET A 65 -2.20 8.42 4.62
N ARG A 66 -2.73 7.21 4.84
CA ARG A 66 -1.95 6.02 5.13
C ARG A 66 -2.35 4.89 4.22
N ASP A 67 -1.34 4.20 3.68
CA ASP A 67 -1.54 2.98 2.90
C ASP A 67 -0.82 1.84 3.58
N THR A 68 -1.54 0.75 3.84
CA THR A 68 -0.93 -0.52 4.26
C THR A 68 -0.98 -1.48 3.08
N ILE A 69 0.16 -2.07 2.74
CA ILE A 69 0.29 -3.02 1.65
C ILE A 69 0.69 -4.37 2.23
N PHE A 70 -0.08 -5.40 1.93
CA PHE A 70 0.23 -6.78 2.25
C PHE A 70 0.59 -7.53 0.98
N CYS A 71 1.66 -8.32 1.02
CA CYS A 71 2.04 -9.23 -0.06
C CYS A 71 2.27 -10.63 0.51
N ALA A 72 1.66 -11.63 -0.12
CA ALA A 72 1.96 -13.03 0.11
C ALA A 72 3.03 -13.48 -0.88
N VAL A 73 4.16 -13.94 -0.34
CA VAL A 73 5.29 -14.46 -1.11
C VAL A 73 5.67 -15.85 -0.62
N SER A 74 6.53 -16.53 -1.38
CA SER A 74 7.02 -17.86 -1.00
C SER A 74 7.71 -17.85 0.36
N PRO A 75 7.51 -18.87 1.22
CA PRO A 75 8.14 -18.97 2.55
C PRO A 75 9.66 -18.82 2.59
N ASP A 76 10.34 -19.18 1.51
CA ASP A 76 11.79 -19.14 1.34
C ASP A 76 12.29 -17.85 0.65
N SER A 77 11.42 -16.86 0.44
CA SER A 77 11.81 -15.59 -0.19
C SER A 77 12.81 -14.82 0.68
N ASP A 78 13.80 -14.22 0.03
CA ASP A 78 14.83 -13.41 0.68
C ASP A 78 14.25 -12.09 1.21
N GLN A 79 14.14 -11.99 2.54
CA GLN A 79 13.56 -10.84 3.24
C GLN A 79 14.43 -9.57 3.12
N ASP A 80 15.76 -9.73 3.05
CA ASP A 80 16.68 -8.62 2.93
C ASP A 80 16.58 -8.02 1.52
N ALA A 81 16.54 -8.87 0.50
CA ALA A 81 16.34 -8.44 -0.89
C ALA A 81 14.98 -7.74 -1.10
N ILE A 82 13.92 -8.26 -0.46
CA ILE A 82 12.60 -7.60 -0.48
C ILE A 82 12.69 -6.22 0.19
N SER A 83 13.29 -6.14 1.37
CA SER A 83 13.42 -4.89 2.13
C SER A 83 14.22 -3.86 1.35
N GLU A 84 15.36 -4.24 0.76
CA GLU A 84 16.18 -3.35 -0.07
C GLU A 84 15.39 -2.85 -1.29
N SER A 85 14.62 -3.72 -1.95
CA SER A 85 13.76 -3.34 -3.08
C SER A 85 12.67 -2.35 -2.68
N VAL A 86 12.06 -2.53 -1.50
CA VAL A 86 11.06 -1.60 -0.95
C VAL A 86 11.68 -0.24 -0.66
N HIS A 87 12.82 -0.19 0.02
CA HIS A 87 13.54 1.06 0.30
C HIS A 87 13.92 1.81 -0.99
N LYS A 88 14.47 1.12 -2.00
CA LYS A 88 14.76 1.71 -3.31
C LYS A 88 13.51 2.28 -3.99
N MET A 89 12.37 1.60 -3.87
CA MET A 89 11.10 2.09 -4.42
C MET A 89 10.64 3.37 -3.70
N VAL A 90 10.68 3.38 -2.36
CA VAL A 90 10.29 4.54 -1.56
C VAL A 90 11.13 5.76 -1.93
N GLU A 91 12.45 5.61 -2.03
CA GLU A 91 13.33 6.70 -2.49
C GLU A 91 13.02 7.17 -3.93
N GLY A 92 12.68 6.23 -4.82
CA GLY A 92 12.24 6.56 -6.17
C GLY A 92 10.95 7.39 -6.19
N VAL A 93 9.97 7.03 -5.35
CA VAL A 93 8.70 7.76 -5.21
C VAL A 93 8.91 9.14 -4.58
N ARG A 94 9.78 9.23 -3.58
CA ARG A 94 10.11 10.49 -2.88
C ARG A 94 10.66 11.57 -3.80
N HIS A 95 11.24 11.20 -4.93
CA HIS A 95 11.71 12.17 -5.93
C HIS A 95 10.58 13.07 -6.45
N TYR A 96 9.35 12.56 -6.53
CA TYR A 96 8.19 13.32 -7.03
C TYR A 96 7.07 13.49 -5.99
N VAL A 97 7.08 12.75 -4.87
CA VAL A 97 6.22 13.00 -3.70
C VAL A 97 7.09 13.03 -2.44
N PRO A 98 7.66 14.19 -2.05
CA PRO A 98 8.61 14.28 -0.93
C PRO A 98 8.08 13.77 0.41
N GLY A 99 6.75 13.86 0.64
CA GLY A 99 6.08 13.39 1.85
C GLY A 99 5.75 11.89 1.90
N TYR A 100 6.11 11.13 0.85
CA TYR A 100 5.91 9.67 0.80
C TYR A 100 6.98 8.96 1.64
N ARG A 101 6.60 8.32 2.75
CA ARG A 101 7.56 7.69 3.67
C ARG A 101 7.07 6.37 4.24
N LEU A 102 8.01 5.49 4.57
CA LEU A 102 7.75 4.33 5.42
C LEU A 102 7.48 4.81 6.85
N LEU A 103 6.40 4.33 7.46
CA LEU A 103 6.12 4.52 8.88
C LEU A 103 6.98 3.59 9.74
N GLN A 104 7.28 2.40 9.22
CA GLN A 104 8.05 1.34 9.86
C GLN A 104 8.82 0.57 8.79
N GLU A 105 9.88 -0.13 9.20
CA GLU A 105 10.54 -1.12 8.35
C GLU A 105 9.52 -2.17 7.85
N PRO A 106 9.70 -2.75 6.66
CA PRO A 106 8.88 -3.86 6.19
C PRO A 106 8.80 -4.96 7.25
N GLN A 107 7.58 -5.36 7.62
CA GLN A 107 7.34 -6.40 8.61
C GLN A 107 7.11 -7.73 7.93
N PHE A 108 7.66 -8.81 8.50
CA PHE A 108 7.59 -10.15 7.93
C PHE A 108 6.93 -11.10 8.93
N ASP A 109 5.79 -11.68 8.53
CA ASP A 109 5.11 -12.72 9.28
C ASP A 109 5.32 -14.07 8.58
N GLY A 110 5.93 -15.02 9.27
CA GLY A 110 6.20 -16.34 8.74
C GLY A 110 4.93 -17.17 8.44
N PRO A 111 5.07 -18.32 7.76
CA PRO A 111 3.95 -19.21 7.45
C PRO A 111 3.15 -19.61 8.69
N SER A 112 1.85 -19.40 8.63
CA SER A 112 0.87 -19.78 9.65
C SER A 112 -0.49 -20.01 9.00
N ASP A 113 -1.47 -20.51 9.77
CA ASP A 113 -2.85 -20.62 9.31
C ASP A 113 -3.41 -19.25 8.88
N ALA A 114 -3.03 -18.17 9.58
CA ALA A 114 -3.47 -16.81 9.28
C ALA A 114 -2.86 -16.24 7.98
N THR A 115 -1.66 -16.70 7.59
CA THR A 115 -1.02 -16.32 6.31
C THR A 115 -1.26 -17.34 5.21
N HIS A 116 -2.10 -18.35 5.45
CA HIS A 116 -2.35 -19.47 4.54
C HIS A 116 -1.05 -20.16 4.07
N GLY A 117 -0.08 -20.30 4.98
CA GLY A 117 1.20 -20.94 4.70
C GLY A 117 2.18 -20.11 3.86
N GLN A 118 1.91 -18.84 3.60
CA GLN A 118 2.81 -17.92 2.89
C GLN A 118 3.67 -17.10 3.86
N LEU A 119 4.79 -16.56 3.38
CA LEU A 119 5.45 -15.45 4.04
C LEU A 119 4.68 -14.17 3.70
N LYS A 120 4.19 -13.47 4.73
CA LYS A 120 3.48 -12.20 4.56
C LYS A 120 4.44 -11.05 4.78
N VAL A 121 4.52 -10.16 3.80
CA VAL A 121 5.22 -8.88 3.88
C VAL A 121 4.19 -7.79 4.13
N SER A 122 4.37 -7.00 5.20
CA SER A 122 3.51 -5.85 5.51
C SER A 122 4.32 -4.56 5.40
N ILE A 123 3.84 -3.62 4.60
CA ILE A 123 4.49 -2.34 4.33
C ILE A 123 3.53 -1.23 4.75
N PHE A 124 4.02 -0.29 5.56
CA PHE A 124 3.21 0.80 6.11
C PHE A 124 3.73 2.13 5.58
N ILE A 125 2.91 2.82 4.80
CA ILE A 125 3.23 4.08 4.15
C ILE A 125 2.37 5.19 4.73
N GLU A 126 2.98 6.35 4.90
CA GLU A 126 2.30 7.62 5.10
C GLU A 126 2.62 8.55 3.93
N VAL A 127 1.61 9.27 3.46
CA VAL A 127 1.73 10.18 2.31
C VAL A 127 1.28 11.56 2.74
N GLU A 128 2.23 12.42 3.06
CA GLU A 128 1.98 13.84 3.31
C GLU A 128 1.91 14.60 1.99
N GLY A 129 0.77 15.24 1.73
CA GLY A 129 0.55 16.03 0.51
C GLY A 129 1.37 17.31 0.49
N ALA A 130 1.70 17.82 -0.71
CA ALA A 130 2.50 19.04 -0.87
C ALA A 130 1.81 20.33 -0.38
N GLY A 131 0.49 20.29 -0.14
CA GLY A 131 -0.26 21.44 0.35
C GLY A 131 -0.65 22.47 -0.73
N ASP A 132 -0.49 22.15 -2.01
CA ASP A 132 -0.65 23.12 -3.11
C ASP A 132 -2.11 23.57 -3.33
N PHE A 133 -3.08 22.67 -3.11
CA PHE A 133 -4.52 22.96 -3.28
C PHE A 133 -5.33 22.47 -2.08
N LEU A 134 -5.18 21.20 -1.73
CA LEU A 134 -5.67 20.64 -0.48
C LEU A 134 -4.59 20.77 0.60
N PRO A 135 -4.96 20.86 1.89
CA PRO A 135 -3.98 20.79 2.97
C PRO A 135 -3.19 19.46 2.94
N PRO A 136 -2.09 19.33 3.69
CA PRO A 136 -1.18 18.17 3.61
C PRO A 136 -1.76 16.79 4.00
N TYR A 137 -3.02 16.70 4.44
CA TYR A 137 -3.64 15.50 5.00
C TYR A 137 -4.37 14.60 3.99
#